data_AF-A0A969D9Y7-F1
#
_entry.id   AF-A0A969D9Y7-F1
#
_cell.length_a   1.000
_cell.length_b   1.000
_cell.length_c   1.000
_cell.angle_alpha   90.00
_cell.angle_beta   90.00
_cell.angle_gamma   90.00
#
_symmetry.space_group_name_H-M   'P 1'
#
loop_
_entity.id
_entity.type
_entity.pdbx_description
1 polymer ?
#
loop_
_entity_poly.entity_id
_entity_poly.type
_entity_poly.pdbx_seq_one_letter_code
_entity_poly.pdbx_strand_id
1 'polypeptide(L)'
;MPLRRTVLLSALPLVLLAGGTFALAQSPGLLSQQPTAGDESFSPDLEQRGDRWLEQLDLTSEQSEQIAAIKEQAKTNSEGLRQQLQQQKEAMRSLMASDASADRLRQQHQQMQTLRAELGNQRFETMLAIRSVLTPAQRTQLATLTPEHRGPHGERRSR
;
A
#
# COMPACT_ATOMS: atom_id res chain seq x y z
N MET A 1 7.86 -55.95 -12.37
CA MET A 1 7.44 -55.36 -13.66
C MET A 1 5.93 -55.14 -13.64
N PRO A 2 5.41 -53.90 -13.56
CA PRO A 2 4.01 -53.65 -13.90
C PRO A 2 3.90 -53.12 -15.34
N LEU A 3 2.98 -53.74 -16.07
CA LEU A 3 2.75 -53.62 -17.50
C LEU A 3 2.25 -52.23 -17.92
N ARG A 4 2.69 -51.81 -19.10
CA ARG A 4 2.17 -50.68 -19.88
C ARG A 4 1.02 -51.14 -20.78
N ARG A 5 0.25 -50.15 -21.28
CA ARG A 5 -0.66 -50.11 -22.45
C ARG A 5 -2.14 -50.12 -22.03
N THR A 6 -3.06 -49.30 -22.55
CA THR A 6 -3.13 -48.32 -23.68
C THR A 6 -4.54 -47.73 -23.64
N VAL A 7 -4.76 -46.46 -23.98
CA VAL A 7 -6.03 -46.03 -24.59
C VAL A 7 -5.73 -45.01 -25.70
N LEU A 8 -6.20 -45.36 -26.90
CA LEU A 8 -6.23 -44.61 -28.17
C LEU A 8 -7.01 -43.28 -28.02
N LEU A 9 -6.61 -42.13 -28.55
CA LEU A 9 -6.44 -41.71 -29.96
C LEU A 9 -7.73 -41.75 -30.80
N SER A 10 -8.50 -40.65 -30.76
CA SER A 10 -9.35 -40.10 -31.85
C SER A 10 -9.95 -38.79 -31.31
N ALA A 11 -10.25 -37.72 -32.06
CA ALA A 11 -9.90 -37.23 -33.37
C ALA A 11 -10.39 -35.76 -33.36
N LEU A 12 -9.62 -34.84 -33.95
CA LEU A 12 -10.01 -33.45 -34.17
C LEU A 12 -11.26 -33.35 -35.05
N PRO A 13 -12.00 -32.24 -34.92
CA PRO A 13 -12.17 -31.43 -36.12
C PRO A 13 -11.76 -29.97 -35.89
N LEU A 14 -10.92 -29.54 -36.82
CA LEU A 14 -10.59 -28.16 -37.14
C LEU A 14 -11.84 -27.51 -37.76
N VAL A 15 -12.35 -26.41 -37.20
CA VAL A 15 -13.29 -25.52 -37.90
C VAL A 15 -12.64 -24.17 -38.06
N LEU A 16 -12.27 -23.90 -39.31
CA LEU A 16 -11.75 -22.65 -39.83
C LEU A 16 -12.91 -22.01 -40.59
N LEU A 17 -13.42 -20.87 -40.13
CA LEU A 17 -14.24 -20.00 -40.96
C LEU A 17 -13.78 -18.56 -40.85
N ALA A 18 -13.46 -18.05 -42.03
CA ALA A 18 -12.94 -16.73 -42.33
C ALA A 18 -14.05 -15.68 -42.36
N GLY A 19 -13.64 -14.42 -42.22
CA GLY A 19 -14.27 -13.29 -42.94
C GLY A 19 -15.14 -12.38 -42.08
N GLY A 20 -14.58 -11.23 -41.71
CA GLY A 20 -15.33 -10.14 -41.10
C GLY A 20 -14.45 -8.95 -40.74
N THR A 21 -13.78 -8.36 -41.73
CA THR A 21 -13.10 -7.06 -41.58
C THR A 21 -14.14 -5.97 -41.36
N PHE A 22 -14.33 -5.54 -40.13
CA PHE A 22 -14.90 -4.23 -39.83
C PHE A 22 -13.75 -3.26 -39.54
N ALA A 23 -13.38 -2.49 -40.55
CA ALA A 23 -12.68 -1.23 -40.37
C ALA A 23 -13.71 -0.17 -39.98
N LEU A 24 -13.69 0.28 -38.73
CA LEU A 24 -14.35 1.52 -38.32
C LEU A 24 -13.37 2.38 -37.51
N ALA A 25 -12.92 3.42 -38.19
CA ALA A 25 -12.60 4.76 -37.71
C ALA A 25 -11.81 4.89 -36.40
N GLN A 26 -10.50 5.13 -36.56
CA GLN A 26 -9.70 5.85 -35.57
C GLN A 26 -10.22 7.29 -35.46
N SER A 27 -10.98 7.59 -34.41
CA SER A 27 -11.30 8.96 -34.03
C SER A 27 -10.09 9.60 -33.36
N PRO A 28 -9.56 10.73 -33.88
CA PRO A 28 -8.44 11.40 -33.24
C PRO A 28 -8.93 12.13 -31.98
N GLY A 29 -8.28 11.85 -30.86
CA GLY A 29 -8.00 12.83 -29.82
C GLY A 29 -9.19 13.45 -29.09
N LEU A 30 -10.01 12.62 -28.42
CA LEU A 30 -10.56 13.05 -27.14
C LEU A 30 -9.49 12.80 -26.09
N LEU A 31 -8.72 13.85 -25.78
CA LEU A 31 -7.88 13.91 -24.60
C LEU A 31 -8.82 13.93 -23.39
N SER A 32 -9.32 12.75 -23.03
CA SER A 32 -9.82 12.47 -21.69
C SER A 32 -8.62 12.69 -20.78
N GLN A 33 -8.53 13.89 -20.21
CA GLN A 33 -7.73 14.14 -19.04
C GLN A 33 -8.29 13.21 -17.97
N GLN A 34 -7.71 12.02 -17.89
CA GLN A 34 -7.80 11.19 -16.71
C GLN A 34 -7.40 12.11 -15.56
N PRO A 35 -8.24 12.33 -14.53
CA PRO A 35 -7.74 12.96 -13.34
C PRO A 35 -6.55 12.10 -12.91
N THR A 36 -5.36 12.70 -12.92
CA THR A 36 -4.22 12.13 -12.23
C THR A 36 -4.70 11.97 -10.80
N ALA A 37 -5.11 10.74 -10.45
CA ALA A 37 -5.24 10.34 -9.07
C ALA A 37 -3.93 10.80 -8.45
N GLY A 38 -4.03 11.82 -7.61
CA GLY A 38 -2.88 12.41 -6.95
C GLY A 38 -2.07 11.25 -6.43
N ASP A 39 -0.78 11.31 -6.70
CA ASP A 39 0.21 10.61 -5.90
C ASP A 39 -0.06 11.05 -4.44
N GLU A 40 -1.01 10.38 -3.80
CA GLU A 40 -1.16 10.31 -2.36
C GLU A 40 0.03 9.48 -1.90
N SER A 41 1.22 10.07 -2.09
CA SER A 41 2.41 9.75 -1.36
C SER A 41 2.03 9.90 0.10
N PHE A 42 1.56 8.78 0.66
CA PHE A 42 1.31 8.57 2.07
C PHE A 42 2.58 9.05 2.76
N SER A 43 2.53 10.26 3.29
CA SER A 43 3.73 10.90 3.80
C SER A 43 4.23 10.01 4.94
N PRO A 44 5.50 9.57 4.91
CA PRO A 44 6.07 8.69 5.95
C PRO A 44 6.08 9.35 7.34
N ASP A 45 5.68 10.63 7.44
CA ASP A 45 5.54 11.39 8.68
C ASP A 45 4.38 10.91 9.58
N LEU A 46 3.48 10.04 9.08
CA LEU A 46 2.47 9.37 9.90
C LEU A 46 3.05 8.26 10.81
N GLU A 47 4.28 7.80 10.55
CA GLU A 47 4.94 6.77 11.36
C GLU A 47 5.38 7.31 12.74
N GLN A 48 5.73 8.61 12.84
CA GLN A 48 6.21 9.25 14.07
C GLN A 48 5.12 9.98 14.87
N ARG A 49 3.96 10.28 14.27
CA ARG A 49 2.78 10.78 15.00
C ARG A 49 1.89 9.65 15.53
N GLY A 50 2.51 8.53 15.89
CA GLY A 50 1.85 7.32 16.36
C GLY A 50 0.86 7.65 17.47
N ASP A 51 -0.39 7.29 17.24
CA ASP A 51 -1.45 7.04 18.23
C ASP A 51 -1.79 8.13 19.24
N ARG A 52 -1.25 9.35 19.15
CA ARG A 52 -1.62 10.48 20.04
C ARG A 52 -3.11 10.84 19.99
N TRP A 53 -3.82 10.37 18.98
CA TRP A 53 -5.27 10.52 18.87
C TRP A 53 -6.03 9.60 19.85
N LEU A 54 -5.47 8.46 20.26
CA LEU A 54 -6.10 7.55 21.23
C LEU A 54 -6.13 8.14 22.64
N GLU A 55 -5.10 8.90 23.01
CA GLU A 55 -5.01 9.58 24.32
C GLU A 55 -6.07 10.67 24.49
N GLN A 56 -6.67 11.12 23.39
CA GLN A 56 -7.71 12.14 23.38
C GLN A 56 -9.12 11.54 23.35
N LEU A 57 -9.24 10.20 23.31
CA LEU A 57 -10.50 9.51 23.44
C LEU A 57 -10.70 9.12 24.90
N ASP A 58 -11.90 9.35 25.44
CA ASP A 58 -12.28 8.89 26.77
C ASP A 58 -12.52 7.37 26.74
N LEU A 59 -11.44 6.59 26.69
CA LEU A 59 -11.46 5.13 26.63
C LEU A 59 -11.75 4.53 28.00
N THR A 60 -12.52 3.43 28.03
CA THR A 60 -12.63 2.61 29.25
C THR A 60 -11.34 1.81 29.47
N SER A 61 -11.16 1.25 30.68
CA SER A 61 -10.03 0.35 30.97
C SER A 61 -10.02 -0.84 30.02
N GLU A 62 -11.19 -1.46 29.80
CA GLU A 62 -11.33 -2.61 28.91
C GLU A 62 -10.98 -2.27 27.46
N GLN A 63 -11.47 -1.13 26.94
CA GLN A 63 -11.11 -0.68 25.59
C GLN A 63 -9.61 -0.43 25.47
N SER A 64 -9.00 0.18 26.49
CA SER A 64 -7.57 0.48 26.52
C SER A 64 -6.71 -0.79 26.48
N GLU A 65 -7.10 -1.80 27.26
CA GLU A 65 -6.42 -3.12 27.27
C GLU A 65 -6.54 -3.83 25.91
N GLN A 66 -7.73 -3.85 25.31
CA GLN A 66 -7.94 -4.45 23.99
C GLN A 66 -7.12 -3.74 22.90
N ILE A 67 -7.08 -2.41 22.92
CA ILE A 67 -6.31 -1.61 21.97
C ILE A 67 -4.80 -1.84 22.17
N ALA A 68 -4.33 -1.96 23.42
CA ALA A 68 -2.93 -2.28 23.70
C ALA A 68 -2.54 -3.65 23.13
N ALA A 69 -3.40 -4.66 23.29
CA ALA A 69 -3.18 -5.99 22.72
C ALA A 69 -3.12 -5.97 21.18
N ILE A 70 -4.04 -5.24 20.53
CA ILE A 70 -4.04 -5.05 19.08
C ILE A 70 -2.71 -4.41 18.61
N LYS A 71 -2.25 -3.37 19.32
CA LYS A 71 -1.01 -2.66 18.98
C LYS A 71 0.23 -3.55 19.15
N GLU A 72 0.30 -4.34 20.22
CA GLU A 72 1.45 -5.23 20.43
C GLU A 72 1.50 -6.35 19.39
N GLN A 73 0.33 -6.90 19.03
CA GLN A 73 0.25 -7.89 17.96
C GLN A 73 0.66 -7.28 16.61
N ALA A 74 0.18 -6.08 16.28
CA ALA A 74 0.55 -5.39 15.06
C ALA A 74 2.06 -5.09 14.99
N LYS A 75 2.64 -4.64 16.11
CA LYS A 75 4.09 -4.40 16.23
C LYS A 75 4.88 -5.68 15.97
N THR A 76 4.50 -6.79 16.61
CA THR A 76 5.13 -8.10 16.43
C THR A 76 5.04 -8.56 14.97
N ASN A 77 3.86 -8.47 14.37
CA ASN A 77 3.63 -8.88 12.98
C ASN A 77 4.38 -8.01 11.95
N SER A 78 4.67 -6.76 12.29
CA SER A 78 5.34 -5.81 11.39
C SER A 78 6.86 -5.76 11.58
N GLU A 79 7.41 -6.36 12.64
CA GLU A 79 8.81 -6.18 13.03
C GLU A 79 9.76 -6.60 11.92
N GLY A 80 9.55 -7.78 11.32
CA GLY A 80 10.37 -8.27 10.21
C GLY A 80 10.36 -7.34 9.01
N LEU A 81 9.19 -6.79 8.64
CA LEU A 81 9.07 -5.83 7.53
C LEU A 81 9.78 -4.51 7.83
N ARG A 82 9.71 -4.02 9.06
CA ARG A 82 10.43 -2.80 9.49
C ARG A 82 11.94 -3.01 9.42
N GLN A 83 12.43 -4.15 9.90
CA GLN A 83 13.86 -4.50 9.82
C GLN A 83 14.33 -4.59 8.38
N GLN A 84 13.56 -5.24 7.49
CA GLN A 84 13.86 -5.29 6.07
C GLN A 84 13.88 -3.90 5.44
N LEU A 85 12.88 -3.05 5.71
CA LEU A 85 12.84 -1.69 5.18
C LEU A 85 14.05 -0.88 5.65
N GLN A 86 14.49 -1.06 6.90
CA GLN A 86 15.68 -0.40 7.43
C GLN A 86 16.95 -0.84 6.69
N GLN A 87 17.12 -2.15 6.46
CA GLN A 87 18.25 -2.67 5.68
C GLN A 87 18.24 -2.14 4.23
N GLN A 88 17.07 -2.06 3.59
CA GLN A 88 16.96 -1.51 2.23
C GLN A 88 17.25 0.00 2.19
N LYS A 89 16.90 0.75 3.24
CA LYS A 89 17.28 2.17 3.38
C LYS A 89 18.80 2.33 3.48
N GLU A 90 19.48 1.47 4.22
CA GLU A 90 20.93 1.47 4.32
C GLU A 90 21.60 1.09 2.99
N ALA A 91 21.09 0.06 2.32
CA ALA A 91 21.54 -0.31 0.98
C ALA A 91 21.39 0.84 -0.02
N MET A 92 20.25 1.54 0.00
CA MET A 92 20.03 2.73 -0.83
C MET A 92 21.05 3.84 -0.52
N ARG A 93 21.34 4.11 0.76
CA ARG A 93 22.35 5.11 1.15
C ARG A 93 23.73 4.77 0.59
N SER A 94 24.11 3.49 0.65
CA SER A 94 25.38 3.02 0.08
C SER A 94 25.41 3.15 -1.44
N LEU A 95 24.34 2.79 -2.14
CA LEU A 95 24.26 2.92 -3.60
C LEU A 95 24.27 4.38 -4.08
N MET A 96 23.67 5.30 -3.31
CA MET A 96 23.71 6.74 -3.59
C MET A 96 25.13 7.31 -3.48
N ALA A 97 25.99 6.73 -2.65
CA ALA A 97 27.37 7.14 -2.47
C ALA A 97 28.35 6.46 -3.44
N SER A 98 27.89 5.48 -4.23
CA SER A 98 28.70 4.74 -5.19
C SER A 98 28.46 5.22 -6.63
N ASP A 99 29.13 4.59 -7.58
CA ASP A 99 28.94 4.76 -9.03
C ASP A 99 27.79 3.91 -9.59
N ALA A 100 26.80 3.56 -8.74
CA ALA A 100 25.70 2.70 -9.14
C ALA A 100 24.87 3.34 -10.28
N SER A 101 24.44 2.51 -11.23
CA SER A 101 23.60 2.99 -12.34
C SER A 101 22.23 3.47 -11.85
N ALA A 102 21.63 4.41 -12.58
CA ALA A 102 20.28 4.89 -12.30
C ALA A 102 19.25 3.74 -12.24
N ASP A 103 19.41 2.71 -13.07
CA ASP A 103 18.51 1.55 -13.06
C ASP A 103 18.62 0.74 -11.77
N ARG A 104 19.83 0.59 -11.23
CA ARG A 104 20.03 -0.08 -9.94
C ARG A 104 19.37 0.70 -8.80
N LEU A 105 19.46 2.02 -8.84
CA LEU A 105 18.80 2.90 -7.88
C LEU A 105 17.27 2.82 -7.97
N ARG A 106 16.70 2.80 -9.18
CA ARG A 106 15.26 2.60 -9.38
C ARG A 106 14.78 1.25 -8.85
N GLN A 107 15.53 0.18 -9.10
CA GLN A 107 15.20 -1.15 -8.56
C GLN A 107 15.20 -1.15 -7.03
N GLN A 108 16.23 -0.58 -6.41
CA GLN A 108 16.32 -0.45 -4.96
C GLN A 108 15.15 0.37 -4.38
N HIS A 109 14.79 1.47 -5.06
CA HIS A 109 13.65 2.29 -4.68
C HIS A 109 12.34 1.50 -4.75
N GLN A 110 12.13 0.73 -5.82
CA GLN A 110 10.92 -0.08 -5.98
C GLN A 110 10.76 -1.11 -4.85
N GLN A 111 11.85 -1.79 -4.45
CA GLN A 111 11.83 -2.72 -3.33
C GLN A 111 11.41 -2.05 -2.02
N MET A 112 11.94 -0.85 -1.76
CA MET A 112 11.54 -0.07 -0.59
C MET A 112 10.08 0.39 -0.67
N GLN A 113 9.54 0.68 -1.86
CA GLN A 113 8.13 1.05 -2.03
C GLN A 113 7.20 -0.12 -1.75
N THR A 114 7.53 -1.33 -2.20
CA THR A 114 6.76 -2.54 -1.87
C THR A 114 6.68 -2.74 -0.35
N LEU A 115 7.80 -2.68 0.37
CA LEU A 115 7.82 -2.85 1.83
C LEU A 115 7.02 -1.75 2.55
N ARG A 116 7.05 -0.51 2.05
CA ARG A 116 6.24 0.58 2.60
C ARG A 116 4.75 0.35 2.39
N ALA A 117 4.35 -0.14 1.21
CA ALA A 117 2.96 -0.45 0.93
C ALA A 117 2.44 -1.57 1.85
N GLU A 118 3.24 -2.61 2.08
CA GLU A 118 2.89 -3.70 3.00
C GLU A 118 2.73 -3.20 4.44
N LEU A 119 3.68 -2.40 4.95
CA LEU A 119 3.57 -1.76 6.27
C LEU A 119 2.36 -0.81 6.35
N GLY A 120 2.07 -0.08 5.27
CA GLY A 120 0.90 0.78 5.16
C GLY A 120 -0.41 0.00 5.29
N ASN A 121 -0.51 -1.15 4.62
CA ASN A 121 -1.66 -2.05 4.70
C ASN A 121 -1.82 -2.62 6.12
N GLN A 122 -0.73 -3.10 6.75
CA GLN A 122 -0.79 -3.60 8.13
C GLN A 122 -1.24 -2.52 9.13
N ARG A 123 -0.78 -1.28 8.95
CA ARG A 123 -1.22 -0.14 9.76
C ARG A 123 -2.70 0.16 9.54
N PHE A 124 -3.20 0.09 8.31
CA PHE A 124 -4.62 0.27 8.01
C PHE A 124 -5.48 -0.80 8.70
N GLU A 125 -5.11 -2.07 8.60
CA GLU A 125 -5.81 -3.16 9.29
C GLU A 125 -5.79 -3.00 10.82
N THR A 126 -4.67 -2.54 11.38
CA THR A 126 -4.57 -2.22 12.80
C THR A 126 -5.54 -1.10 13.19
N MET A 127 -5.66 -0.06 12.37
CA MET A 127 -6.62 1.03 12.59
C MET A 127 -8.06 0.53 12.52
N LEU A 128 -8.39 -0.36 11.59
CA LEU A 128 -9.73 -0.97 11.53
C LEU A 128 -10.03 -1.81 12.77
N ALA A 129 -9.07 -2.60 13.24
CA ALA A 129 -9.21 -3.38 14.47
C ALA A 129 -9.46 -2.47 15.67
N ILE A 130 -8.69 -1.39 15.84
CA ILE A 130 -8.91 -0.41 16.91
C ILE A 130 -10.28 0.25 16.78
N ARG A 131 -10.67 0.69 15.58
CA ARG A 131 -11.98 1.29 15.31
C ARG A 131 -13.13 0.38 15.75
N SER A 132 -12.97 -0.95 15.62
CA SER A 132 -13.99 -1.92 16.03
C SER A 132 -14.27 -1.92 17.54
N VAL A 133 -13.27 -1.59 18.37
CA VAL A 133 -13.36 -1.51 19.84
C VAL A 133 -14.06 -0.21 20.30
N LEU A 134 -13.97 0.84 19.48
CA LEU A 134 -14.54 2.15 19.80
C LEU A 134 -16.06 2.19 19.64
N THR A 135 -16.70 2.99 20.48
CA THR A 135 -18.13 3.32 20.35
C THR A 135 -18.38 4.23 19.15
N PRO A 136 -19.63 4.32 18.63
CA PRO A 136 -19.96 5.25 17.55
C PRO A 136 -19.58 6.71 17.85
N ALA A 137 -19.79 7.18 19.09
CA ALA A 137 -19.43 8.53 19.51
C ALA A 137 -17.90 8.76 19.47
N GLN A 138 -17.11 7.82 20.01
CA GLN A 138 -15.64 7.89 19.97
C GLN A 138 -15.11 7.84 18.52
N ARG A 139 -15.76 7.11 17.61
CA ARG A 139 -15.39 7.10 16.18
C ARG A 139 -15.63 8.44 15.50
N THR A 140 -16.71 9.13 15.85
CA THR A 140 -16.97 10.50 15.37
C THR A 140 -15.91 11.46 15.88
N GLN A 141 -15.55 11.37 17.16
CA GLN A 141 -14.47 12.17 17.74
C GLN A 141 -13.13 11.89 17.04
N LEU A 142 -12.80 10.62 16.79
CA LEU A 142 -11.61 10.24 16.04
C LEU A 142 -11.53 10.91 14.64
N ALA A 143 -12.66 10.99 13.93
CA ALA A 143 -12.71 11.65 12.63
C ALA A 143 -12.38 13.15 12.72
N THR A 144 -12.70 13.81 13.83
CA THR A 144 -12.38 15.23 14.07
C THR A 144 -10.92 15.46 14.51
N LEU A 145 -10.30 14.44 15.11
CA LEU A 145 -8.92 14.52 15.62
C LEU A 145 -7.88 14.15 14.58
N THR A 146 -8.27 13.43 13.54
CA THR A 146 -7.39 13.13 12.41
C THR A 146 -7.18 14.44 11.66
N PRO A 147 -5.99 15.06 11.68
CA PRO A 147 -5.78 16.30 10.94
C PRO A 147 -6.04 15.97 9.48
N GLU A 148 -7.03 16.64 8.87
CA GLU A 148 -7.05 16.76 7.42
C GLU A 148 -5.64 17.14 7.00
N HIS A 149 -5.07 16.40 6.04
CA HIS A 149 -3.86 16.80 5.35
C HIS A 149 -4.14 18.16 4.67
N ARG A 150 -4.09 19.26 5.42
CA ARG A 150 -3.87 20.59 4.87
C ARG A 150 -2.43 20.57 4.39
N GLY A 151 -2.27 20.24 3.12
CA GLY A 151 -0.98 20.16 2.46
C GLY A 151 -0.18 21.46 2.66
N PRO A 152 1.16 21.40 2.52
CA PRO A 152 1.99 22.58 2.66
C PRO A 152 1.76 23.50 1.47
N HIS A 153 0.95 24.55 1.65
CA HIS A 153 0.92 25.66 0.72
C HIS A 153 1.09 26.99 1.44
N GLY A 154 2.31 27.51 1.28
CA GLY A 154 2.57 28.94 1.19
C GLY A 154 2.83 29.66 2.50
N GLU A 155 4.02 29.52 3.07
CA GLU A 155 4.64 30.61 3.84
C GLU A 155 6.17 30.56 3.74
N ARG A 156 6.68 30.68 2.50
CA ARG A 156 8.07 31.12 2.23
C ARG A 156 8.03 32.25 1.23
N ARG A 157 7.77 33.47 1.70
CA ARG A 157 8.32 34.71 1.15
C ARG A 157 7.92 35.87 2.05
N SER A 158 8.88 36.37 2.83
CA SER A 158 9.11 37.79 3.12
C SER A 158 10.04 37.92 4.32
N ARG A 159 11.36 37.88 4.08
CA ARG A 159 12.36 38.79 4.67
C ARG A 159 13.58 38.81 3.77
#